data_AF-A0A0F9IG07-F1
#
_entry.id   AF-A0A0F9IG07-F1
#
_cell.length_a   1.000
_cell.length_b   1.000
_cell.length_c   1.000
_cell.angle_alpha   90.00
_cell.angle_beta   90.00
_cell.angle_gamma   90.00
#
_symmetry.space_group_name_H-M   'P 1'
#
loop_
_entity.id
_entity.type
_entity.pdbx_description
1 polymer ?
#
loop_
_entity_poly.entity_id
_entity_poly.type
_entity_poly.pdbx_seq_one_letter_code
_entity_poly.pdbx_strand_id
1 'polypeptide(L)'
;MVDDYLYVLSGSDLQLFEIKDPAAPSVWEKIRIGWDIETIFPYQDKLFIGGQEGMYIYDNTDPANPIQISRFSHVKSCDPEVVEGNYAYVTLRGGTTGYNYLIKKTSSGSRF
;
A
#
# COMPACT_ATOMS: atom_id res chain seq x y z
N MET A 1 8.14 -6.43 -6.62
CA MET A 1 9.57 -6.20 -6.89
C MET A 1 9.68 -4.86 -7.56
N VAL A 2 10.59 -4.02 -7.09
CA VAL A 2 10.96 -2.73 -7.70
C VAL A 2 12.48 -2.74 -7.73
N ASP A 3 13.07 -2.64 -8.91
CA ASP A 3 14.50 -2.87 -9.15
C ASP A 3 14.97 -4.19 -8.51
N ASP A 4 16.04 -4.18 -7.73
CA ASP A 4 16.60 -5.35 -7.06
C ASP A 4 15.92 -5.63 -5.70
N TYR A 5 14.81 -4.96 -5.37
CA TYR A 5 14.13 -5.11 -4.08
C TYR A 5 12.81 -5.88 -4.19
N LEU A 6 12.65 -6.88 -3.33
CA LEU A 6 11.42 -7.65 -3.17
C LEU A 6 10.73 -7.29 -1.87
N TYR A 7 9.45 -6.96 -2.02
CA TYR A 7 8.54 -6.68 -0.92
C TYR A 7 7.63 -7.88 -0.70
N VAL A 8 7.59 -8.38 0.53
CA VAL A 8 6.72 -9.49 0.93
C VAL A 8 5.85 -9.06 2.09
N LEU A 9 4.55 -9.33 2.00
CA LEU A 9 3.65 -9.16 3.14
C LEU A 9 3.66 -10.42 3.99
N SER A 10 3.94 -10.26 5.29
CA SER A 10 3.94 -11.34 6.27
C SER A 10 3.08 -10.95 7.47
N GLY A 11 1.79 -11.31 7.41
CA GLY A 11 0.81 -11.03 8.45
C GLY A 11 0.51 -9.54 8.59
N SER A 12 1.35 -8.84 9.34
CA SER A 12 1.17 -7.45 9.76
C SER A 12 2.34 -6.55 9.34
N ASP A 13 3.29 -7.15 8.63
CA ASP A 13 4.60 -6.61 8.36
C ASP A 13 4.89 -6.64 6.87
N LEU A 14 5.59 -5.60 6.41
CA LEU A 14 6.28 -5.56 5.13
C LEU A 14 7.71 -6.01 5.36
N GLN A 15 8.12 -7.09 4.70
CA GLN A 15 9.49 -7.58 4.70
C GLN A 15 10.20 -7.15 3.41
N LEU A 16 11.40 -6.60 3.58
CA LEU A 16 12.22 -6.12 2.48
C LEU A 16 13.39 -7.06 2.28
N PHE A 17 13.52 -7.50 1.04
CA PHE A 17 14.60 -8.33 0.56
C PHE A 17 15.38 -7.58 -0.49
N GLU A 18 16.71 -7.64 -0.38
CA GLU A 18 17.59 -7.25 -1.48
C GLU A 18 17.92 -8.52 -2.29
N ILE A 19 17.74 -8.46 -3.61
CA ILE A 19 17.99 -9.56 -4.55
C ILE A 19 19.21 -9.22 -5.40
N LYS A 20 20.37 -9.05 -4.74
CA LYS A 20 21.67 -9.02 -5.43
C LYS A 20 22.05 -10.41 -5.97
N ASP A 21 21.73 -11.45 -5.22
CA ASP A 21 21.86 -12.84 -5.63
C ASP A 21 20.50 -13.54 -5.53
N PRO A 22 19.85 -13.86 -6.66
CA PRO A 22 18.58 -14.58 -6.67
C PRO A 22 18.60 -15.95 -5.99
N ALA A 23 19.77 -16.58 -5.85
CA ALA A 23 19.91 -17.86 -5.16
C ALA A 23 19.95 -17.72 -3.62
N ALA A 24 20.17 -16.50 -3.11
CA ALA A 24 20.32 -16.23 -1.69
C ALA A 24 19.75 -14.85 -1.28
N PRO A 25 18.43 -14.62 -1.41
CA PRO A 25 17.83 -13.36 -0.99
C PRO A 25 17.93 -13.21 0.54
N SER A 26 18.41 -12.06 1.00
CA SER A 26 18.51 -11.74 2.43
C SER A 26 17.41 -10.76 2.84
N VAL A 27 16.64 -11.12 3.88
CA VAL A 27 15.82 -10.13 4.61
C VAL A 27 16.77 -9.15 5.26
N TRP A 28 16.58 -7.87 5.02
CA TRP A 28 17.41 -6.86 5.67
C TRP A 28 16.58 -5.89 6.51
N GLU A 29 15.29 -5.71 6.21
CA GLU A 29 14.39 -4.87 7.02
C GLU A 29 12.97 -5.44 7.13
N LYS A 30 12.31 -5.09 8.24
CA LYS A 30 10.93 -5.43 8.55
C LYS A 30 10.21 -4.19 9.07
N ILE A 31 9.18 -3.76 8.34
CA ILE A 31 8.37 -2.57 8.66
C ILE A 31 6.99 -3.02 9.13
N ARG A 32 6.60 -2.63 10.34
CA ARG A 32 5.26 -2.89 10.88
C ARG A 32 4.27 -1.91 10.26
N ILE A 33 3.33 -2.40 9.45
CA ILE A 33 2.38 -1.55 8.71
C ILE A 33 1.07 -1.37 9.49
N GLY A 34 0.38 -2.48 9.75
CA GLY A 34 -0.96 -2.48 10.31
C GLY A 34 -1.53 -3.89 10.39
N TRP A 35 -2.68 -4.06 11.04
CA TRP A 35 -3.34 -5.37 11.10
C TRP A 35 -3.99 -5.71 9.75
N ASP A 36 -4.06 -7.00 9.45
CA ASP A 36 -4.75 -7.56 8.28
C ASP A 36 -4.43 -6.86 6.95
N ILE A 37 -3.12 -6.71 6.66
CA ILE A 37 -2.66 -6.26 5.35
C ILE A 37 -2.70 -7.43 4.37
N GLU A 38 -3.25 -7.19 3.18
CA GLU A 38 -3.61 -8.26 2.24
C GLU A 38 -2.94 -8.06 0.88
N THR A 39 -2.71 -6.81 0.48
CA THR A 39 -2.25 -6.49 -0.86
C THR A 39 -1.13 -5.46 -0.84
N ILE A 40 -0.19 -5.59 -1.76
CA ILE A 40 0.85 -4.61 -2.04
C ILE A 40 0.90 -4.36 -3.53
N PHE A 41 0.99 -3.09 -3.91
CA PHE A 41 1.05 -2.66 -5.29
C PHE A 41 2.05 -1.50 -5.45
N PRO A 42 3.20 -1.74 -6.11
CA PRO A 42 4.10 -0.67 -6.49
C PRO A 42 3.54 0.10 -7.70
N TYR A 43 3.58 1.44 -7.64
CA TYR A 43 3.22 2.30 -8.76
C TYR A 43 4.02 3.59 -8.71
N GLN A 44 4.81 3.84 -9.77
CA GLN A 44 5.77 4.95 -9.82
C GLN A 44 6.71 4.93 -8.59
N ASP A 45 6.83 6.05 -7.89
CA ASP A 45 7.64 6.26 -6.69
C ASP A 45 6.84 5.99 -5.40
N LYS A 46 5.87 5.07 -5.45
CA LYS A 46 4.97 4.77 -4.32
C LYS A 46 4.71 3.27 -4.16
N LEU A 47 4.50 2.84 -2.92
CA LEU A 47 3.88 1.56 -2.59
C LEU A 47 2.50 1.79 -1.97
N PHE A 48 1.50 1.11 -2.53
CA PHE A 48 0.14 1.07 -2.01
C PHE A 48 -0.07 -0.27 -1.32
N ILE A 49 -0.33 -0.24 -0.01
CA ILE A 49 -0.53 -1.45 0.79
C ILE A 49 -1.96 -1.42 1.31
N GLY A 50 -2.79 -2.34 0.83
CA GLY A 50 -4.18 -2.45 1.24
C GLY A 50 -4.36 -3.48 2.35
N GLY A 51 -5.14 -3.13 3.36
CA GLY A 51 -5.59 -4.02 4.42
C GLY A 51 -7.03 -3.76 4.82
N GLN A 52 -7.57 -4.56 5.74
CA GLN A 52 -8.98 -4.45 6.14
C GLN A 52 -9.34 -3.12 6.83
N GLU A 53 -8.36 -2.46 7.45
CA GLU A 53 -8.56 -1.16 8.10
C GLU A 53 -8.38 0.01 7.13
N GLY A 54 -7.94 -0.24 5.89
CA GLY A 54 -7.76 0.78 4.85
C GLY A 54 -6.45 0.64 4.06
N MET A 55 -6.02 1.74 3.44
CA MET A 55 -4.88 1.81 2.54
C MET A 55 -3.72 2.59 3.15
N TYR A 56 -2.51 2.06 3.05
CA TYR A 56 -1.27 2.71 3.47
C TYR A 56 -0.47 3.07 2.22
N ILE A 57 0.06 4.29 2.19
CA ILE A 57 0.84 4.80 1.06
C ILE A 57 2.23 5.14 1.55
N TYR A 58 3.21 4.53 0.92
CA TYR A 58 4.63 4.77 1.16
C TYR A 58 5.23 5.49 -0.04
N ASP A 59 6.09 6.46 0.23
CA ASP A 59 7.09 6.90 -0.74
C ASP A 59 8.10 5.78 -0.95
N ASN A 60 8.43 5.54 -2.21
CA ASN A 60 9.35 4.49 -2.65
C ASN A 60 10.35 5.03 -3.68
N THR A 61 10.74 6.29 -3.54
CA THR A 61 11.84 6.90 -4.33
C THR A 61 13.18 6.23 -4.05
N ASP A 62 13.38 5.77 -2.81
CA ASP A 62 14.42 4.82 -2.42
C ASP A 62 13.76 3.46 -2.12
N PRO A 63 13.84 2.48 -3.04
CA PRO A 63 13.26 1.15 -2.84
C PRO A 63 13.83 0.39 -1.65
N ALA A 64 15.04 0.73 -1.20
CA ALA A 64 15.58 0.20 0.03
C ALA A 64 14.81 0.79 1.23
N ASN A 65 14.53 2.09 1.24
CA ASN A 65 13.96 2.73 2.41
C ASN A 65 12.57 3.34 2.12
N PRO A 66 11.50 2.53 2.01
CA PRO A 66 10.17 3.05 1.82
C PRO A 66 9.66 3.75 3.08
N ILE A 67 9.16 4.97 2.92
CA ILE A 67 8.72 5.83 4.03
C ILE A 67 7.22 6.03 3.95
N GLN A 68 6.48 5.75 5.03
CA GLN A 68 5.04 6.00 5.04
C GLN A 68 4.76 7.51 4.90
N ILE A 69 4.00 7.89 3.87
CA ILE A 69 3.60 9.29 3.64
C ILE A 69 2.11 9.55 3.86
N SER A 70 1.27 8.51 3.82
CA SER A 70 -0.16 8.65 4.09
C SER A 70 -0.82 7.34 4.51
N ARG A 71 -1.97 7.45 5.18
CA ARG A 71 -2.88 6.34 5.49
C ARG A 71 -4.31 6.82 5.31
N PHE A 72 -5.12 6.03 4.62
CA PHE A 72 -6.56 6.18 4.54
C PHE A 72 -7.23 5.06 5.31
N SER A 73 -7.89 5.37 6.42
CA SER A 73 -8.70 4.40 7.15
C SER A 73 -10.11 4.34 6.59
N HIS A 74 -10.64 3.14 6.34
CA HIS A 74 -12.05 2.97 6.02
C HIS A 74 -12.77 2.66 7.33
N VAL A 75 -13.80 3.43 7.69
CA VAL A 75 -14.57 3.19 8.91
C VAL A 75 -15.45 1.97 8.66
N LYS A 76 -15.22 0.86 9.38
CA LYS A 76 -15.96 -0.41 9.23
C LYS A 76 -17.46 -0.34 9.58
N SER A 77 -18.03 0.82 9.89
CA SER A 77 -19.41 0.91 10.34
C SER A 77 -20.09 2.17 9.85
N CYS A 78 -21.13 1.97 9.03
CA CYS A 78 -22.16 2.93 8.64
C CYS A 78 -21.66 4.14 7.84
N ASP A 79 -21.54 3.98 6.51
CA ASP A 79 -22.31 4.78 5.56
C ASP A 79 -21.95 4.38 4.12
N PRO A 80 -22.93 4.38 3.19
CA PRO A 80 -22.78 3.84 1.85
C PRO A 80 -21.79 4.67 1.03
N GLU A 81 -20.80 4.02 0.44
CA GLU A 81 -19.81 4.64 -0.43
C GLU A 81 -20.49 5.22 -1.70
N VAL A 82 -20.75 6.52 -1.70
CA VAL A 82 -20.95 7.32 -2.91
C VAL A 82 -19.93 8.44 -2.90
N VAL A 83 -19.14 8.54 -3.96
CA VAL A 83 -18.29 9.72 -4.20
C VAL A 83 -18.87 10.48 -5.39
N GLU A 84 -18.96 11.82 -5.30
CA GLU A 84 -19.22 12.82 -6.36
C GLU A 84 -18.24 14.03 -6.19
N GLY A 85 -17.47 14.49 -7.20
CA GLY A 85 -16.49 15.62 -7.10
C GLY A 85 -15.03 15.43 -7.58
N ASN A 86 -14.00 15.69 -6.75
CA ASN A 86 -12.57 15.50 -7.08
C ASN A 86 -12.07 14.17 -6.46
N TYR A 87 -12.64 13.09 -6.98
CA TYR A 87 -12.81 11.74 -6.40
C TYR A 87 -11.55 10.96 -5.99
N ALA A 88 -11.78 9.85 -5.26
CA ALA A 88 -10.91 8.67 -5.14
C ALA A 88 -11.75 7.41 -5.36
N TYR A 89 -11.17 6.32 -5.87
CA TYR A 89 -11.89 5.06 -6.14
C TYR A 89 -11.10 3.84 -5.65
N VAL A 90 -11.80 2.87 -5.02
CA VAL A 90 -11.30 1.57 -4.53
C VAL A 90 -12.02 0.40 -5.26
N THR A 91 -11.30 -0.51 -5.96
CA THR A 91 -11.86 -1.80 -6.46
C THR A 91 -11.04 -3.02 -6.05
N LEU A 92 -11.30 -3.57 -4.86
CA LEU A 92 -10.67 -4.81 -4.42
C LEU A 92 -11.17 -5.99 -5.26
N ARG A 93 -10.25 -6.74 -5.85
CA ARG A 93 -10.47 -8.17 -6.12
C ARG A 93 -9.12 -8.89 -6.10
N GLY A 94 -9.05 -9.86 -5.20
CA GLY A 94 -7.99 -10.86 -5.21
C GLY A 94 -8.11 -11.74 -6.45
N GLY A 95 -6.96 -12.11 -7.02
CA GLY A 95 -6.85 -13.17 -8.01
C GLY A 95 -7.39 -12.85 -9.42
N THR A 96 -6.46 -12.81 -10.38
CA THR A 96 -6.66 -13.13 -11.81
C THR A 96 -7.50 -12.23 -12.72
N THR A 97 -8.11 -11.11 -12.30
CA THR A 97 -8.96 -10.32 -13.24
C THR A 97 -8.97 -8.78 -13.11
N GLY A 98 -7.83 -8.08 -13.17
CA GLY A 98 -7.70 -6.63 -13.49
C GLY A 98 -8.63 -5.59 -12.80
N TYR A 99 -8.07 -4.69 -11.97
CA TYR A 99 -8.82 -3.60 -11.30
C TYR A 99 -8.14 -2.24 -11.44
N ASN A 100 -8.94 -1.17 -11.59
CA ASN A 100 -8.51 0.23 -11.74
C ASN A 100 -8.89 1.05 -10.49
N TYR A 101 -7.97 1.87 -9.99
CA TYR A 101 -8.16 2.73 -8.82
C TYR A 101 -7.72 4.17 -9.09
N LEU A 102 -8.31 5.12 -8.37
CA LEU A 102 -8.02 6.56 -8.45
C LEU A 102 -7.62 7.07 -7.06
N ILE A 103 -6.52 7.81 -6.98
CA ILE A 103 -5.93 8.28 -5.73
C ILE A 103 -6.42 9.70 -5.40
N LYS A 104 -6.88 9.88 -4.16
CA LYS A 104 -7.38 11.14 -3.61
C LYS A 104 -6.28 12.22 -3.55
N LYS A 105 -6.55 13.43 -4.03
CA LYS A 105 -5.88 14.65 -3.57
C LYS A 105 -6.80 15.38 -2.59
N THR A 106 -6.57 15.24 -1.29
CA THR A 106 -7.18 16.17 -0.32
C THR A 106 -6.38 17.46 -0.31
N SER A 107 -6.87 18.49 -0.99
CA SER A 107 -6.47 19.86 -0.69
C SER A 107 -7.23 20.34 0.56
N SER A 108 -6.43 20.79 1.54
CA SER A 108 -6.75 21.60 2.72
C SER A 108 -7.75 21.05 3.74
N GLY A 109 -7.20 20.63 4.89
CA GLY A 109 -7.70 21.01 6.21
C GLY A 109 -9.04 20.47 6.69
N SER A 110 -9.01 19.90 7.89
CA SER A 110 -10.13 19.68 8.83
C SER A 110 -10.73 18.27 8.82
N ARG A 111 -10.50 17.58 9.95
CA ARG A 111 -11.42 16.74 10.74
C ARG A 111 -12.71 16.32 10.02
N PHE A 112 -13.01 15.03 9.94
CA PHE A 112 -13.50 14.19 11.04
C PHE A 112 -12.99 12.77 10.87
#